data_AF-A0A1G0Z3Y2-F1
#
_entry.id   AF-A0A1G0Z3Y2-F1
#
_cell.length_a   1.000
_cell.length_b   1.000
_cell.length_c   1.000
_cell.angle_alpha   90.00
_cell.angle_beta   90.00
_cell.angle_gamma   90.00
#
_symmetry.space_group_name_H-M   'P 1'
#
loop_
_entity.id
_entity.type
_entity.pdbx_description
1 polymer ?
#
loop_
_entity_poly.entity_id
_entity_poly.type
_entity_poly.pdbx_seq_one_letter_code
_entity_poly.pdbx_strand_id
1 'polypeptide(L)'
;MKAGDSFDCPHCGRNSFLKKGSQMDGWKKVADILACASCSAKIATLAAPEATAKPNSSASLDKLASILGAEREEKPKIKAKGSEKNFCKDCRHLIIHPFLYRCSKHNKDVNPMDDCPDFVRRPTEAEEKK
;
A
#
# COMPACT_ATOMS: atom_id res chain seq x y z
N MET A 1 -28.77 -1.39 14.27
CA MET A 1 -28.92 -1.03 12.84
C MET A 1 -27.54 -1.06 12.22
N LYS A 2 -27.34 -1.84 11.17
CA LYS A 2 -26.07 -1.95 10.45
C LYS A 2 -26.13 -1.11 9.18
N ALA A 3 -24.97 -0.74 8.65
CA ALA A 3 -24.90 -0.09 7.35
C ALA A 3 -25.41 -1.05 6.27
N GLY A 4 -26.31 -0.58 5.40
CA GLY A 4 -26.95 -1.39 4.37
C GLY A 4 -28.33 -1.97 4.71
N ASP A 5 -28.83 -1.82 5.94
CA ASP A 5 -30.20 -2.25 6.27
C ASP A 5 -31.23 -1.33 5.59
N SER A 6 -32.31 -1.91 5.07
CA SER A 6 -33.49 -1.18 4.58
C SER A 6 -34.34 -0.71 5.75
N PHE A 7 -34.73 0.56 5.76
CA PHE A 7 -35.59 1.15 6.79
C PHE A 7 -36.49 2.23 6.19
N ASP A 8 -37.65 2.44 6.80
CA ASP A 8 -38.53 3.54 6.45
C ASP A 8 -38.07 4.81 7.17
N CYS A 9 -37.67 5.82 6.40
CA CYS A 9 -37.07 7.02 6.97
C CYS A 9 -38.14 7.96 7.55
N PRO A 10 -38.06 8.33 8.84
CA PRO A 10 -39.04 9.23 9.46
C PRO A 10 -38.96 10.68 8.93
N HIS A 11 -37.85 11.05 8.29
CA HIS A 11 -37.66 12.40 7.75
C HIS A 11 -38.23 12.57 6.33
N CYS A 12 -38.20 11.53 5.50
CA CYS A 12 -38.64 11.63 4.10
C CYS A 12 -39.76 10.67 3.72
N GLY A 13 -40.24 9.84 4.65
CA GLY A 13 -41.37 8.92 4.45
C GLY A 13 -41.16 7.85 3.38
N ARG A 14 -39.91 7.63 2.95
CA ARG A 14 -39.56 6.67 1.89
C ARG A 14 -38.72 5.55 2.46
N ASN A 15 -38.91 4.34 1.92
CA ASN A 15 -38.01 3.21 2.16
C ASN A 15 -36.64 3.56 1.60
N SER A 16 -35.60 3.45 2.43
CA SER A 16 -34.24 3.84 2.09
C SER A 16 -33.23 2.95 2.79
N PHE A 17 -31.98 3.01 2.33
CA PHE A 17 -30.89 2.26 2.93
C PHE A 17 -30.05 3.13 3.87
N LEU A 18 -29.55 2.53 4.94
CA LEU A 18 -28.63 3.20 5.86
C LEU A 18 -27.23 3.31 5.25
N LYS A 19 -26.82 4.54 4.93
CA LYS A 19 -25.47 4.89 4.46
C LYS A 19 -24.59 5.24 5.65
N LYS A 20 -23.36 4.72 5.67
CA LYS A 20 -22.31 5.14 6.61
C LYS A 20 -21.69 6.47 6.14
N GLY A 21 -21.81 7.52 6.94
CA GLY A 21 -21.17 8.82 6.74
C GLY A 21 -20.23 9.14 7.90
N SER A 22 -19.20 9.96 7.66
CA SER A 22 -18.31 10.43 8.73
C SER A 22 -18.72 11.83 9.17
N GLN A 23 -18.98 12.02 10.46
CA GLN A 23 -19.14 13.34 11.05
C GLN A 23 -17.76 13.91 11.38
N MET A 24 -17.44 15.04 10.74
CA MET A 24 -16.22 15.81 10.96
C MET A 24 -16.51 16.99 11.88
N ASP A 25 -15.58 17.32 12.77
CA ASP A 25 -15.49 18.61 13.46
C ASP A 25 -14.19 19.29 13.04
N GLY A 26 -14.31 20.28 12.16
CA GLY A 26 -13.20 20.83 11.40
C GLY A 26 -12.43 19.74 10.63
N TRP A 27 -11.18 19.50 11.03
CA TRP A 27 -10.27 18.53 10.40
C TRP A 27 -10.24 17.16 11.10
N LYS A 28 -10.96 16.98 12.22
CA LYS A 28 -10.97 15.71 12.97
C LYS A 28 -12.27 14.93 12.73
N LYS A 29 -12.15 13.63 12.47
CA LYS A 29 -13.29 12.70 12.46
C LYS A 29 -13.76 12.46 13.88
N VAL A 30 -15.00 12.82 14.19
CA VAL A 30 -15.58 12.72 15.53
C VAL A 30 -16.36 11.43 15.70
N ALA A 31 -17.16 11.04 14.71
CA ALA A 31 -17.95 9.82 14.77
C ALA A 31 -18.34 9.33 13.38
N ASP A 32 -18.70 8.05 13.29
CA ASP A 32 -19.42 7.53 12.15
C ASP A 32 -20.94 7.71 12.40
N ILE A 33 -21.67 8.20 11.41
CA ILE A 33 -23.13 8.35 11.46
C ILE A 33 -23.77 7.43 10.42
N LEU A 34 -24.92 6.88 10.76
CA LEU A 34 -25.83 6.25 9.82
C LEU A 34 -26.83 7.31 9.36
N ALA A 35 -26.82 7.58 8.06
CA ALA A 35 -27.67 8.56 7.40
C ALA A 35 -28.58 7.89 6.37
N CYS A 36 -29.74 8.48 6.14
CA CYS A 36 -30.64 8.07 5.07
C CYS A 36 -29.97 8.29 3.71
N ALA A 37 -29.95 7.27 2.84
CA ALA A 37 -29.42 7.42 1.49
C ALA A 37 -30.16 8.47 0.64
N SER A 38 -31.46 8.68 0.90
CA SER A 38 -32.33 9.53 0.07
C SER A 38 -32.37 10.99 0.53
N CYS A 39 -32.46 11.25 1.84
CA CYS A 39 -32.59 12.61 2.38
C CYS A 39 -31.38 13.06 3.21
N SER A 40 -30.37 12.20 3.37
CA SER A 40 -29.17 12.45 4.17
C SER A 40 -29.40 12.79 5.65
N ALA A 41 -30.62 12.62 6.15
CA ALA A 41 -30.93 12.85 7.55
C ALA A 41 -30.17 11.87 8.45
N LYS A 42 -29.64 12.38 9.57
CA LYS A 42 -28.90 11.60 10.58
C LYS A 42 -29.89 10.77 11.39
N ILE A 43 -29.71 9.45 11.41
CA ILE A 43 -30.64 8.52 12.08
C ILE A 43 -30.03 7.95 13.35
N ALA A 44 -28.77 7.55 13.29
CA ALA A 44 -28.06 7.04 14.45
C ALA A 44 -26.58 7.36 14.36
N THR A 45 -25.96 7.64 15.51
CA THR A 45 -24.51 7.80 15.62
C THR A 45 -23.92 6.44 15.99
N LEU A 46 -23.02 5.92 15.16
CA LEU A 46 -22.18 4.79 15.54
C LEU A 46 -20.98 5.37 16.29
N ALA A 47 -20.88 5.05 17.58
CA ALA A 47 -19.65 5.30 18.32
C ALA A 47 -18.49 4.67 17.54
N ALA A 48 -17.46 5.47 17.25
CA ALA A 48 -16.37 5.06 16.38
C ALA A 48 -15.77 3.75 16.90
N PRO A 49 -15.70 2.67 16.11
CA PRO A 49 -14.81 1.59 16.44
C PRO A 49 -13.40 2.19 16.37
N GLU A 50 -12.67 2.09 17.49
CA GLU A 50 -11.24 2.39 17.55
C GLU A 50 -10.57 1.81 16.31
N ALA A 51 -9.77 2.63 15.64
CA ALA A 51 -9.09 2.27 14.40
C ALA A 51 -8.20 1.04 14.65
N THR A 52 -8.76 -0.15 14.44
CA THR A 52 -8.00 -1.37 14.45
C THR A 52 -7.11 -1.34 13.23
N ALA A 53 -5.84 -1.03 13.47
CA ALA A 53 -4.77 -1.15 12.52
C ALA A 53 -4.92 -2.48 11.79
N LYS A 54 -5.01 -2.42 10.45
CA LYS A 54 -5.07 -3.62 9.62
C LYS A 54 -3.89 -4.52 10.00
N PRO A 55 -4.10 -5.72 10.56
CA PRO A 55 -3.00 -6.63 10.74
C PRO A 55 -2.65 -7.14 9.34
N ASN A 56 -1.57 -6.63 8.76
CA ASN A 56 -0.82 -7.34 7.73
C ASN A 56 -0.18 -8.57 8.39
N SER A 57 -1.01 -9.52 8.84
CA SER A 57 -0.56 -10.75 9.45
C SER A 57 -0.81 -11.87 8.46
N SER A 58 0.24 -12.64 8.17
CA SER A 58 0.21 -13.90 7.43
C SER A 58 -0.98 -14.80 7.80
N ALA A 59 -1.45 -14.73 9.05
CA ALA A 59 -2.59 -15.47 9.58
C ALA A 59 -3.91 -15.31 8.78
N SER A 60 -4.15 -14.17 8.12
CA SER A 60 -5.36 -14.02 7.28
C SER A 60 -5.24 -14.78 5.95
N LEU A 61 -4.03 -14.93 5.43
CA LEU A 61 -3.76 -15.71 4.21
C LEU A 61 -3.80 -17.21 4.49
N ASP A 62 -3.38 -17.63 5.69
CA ASP A 62 -3.43 -19.04 6.09
C ASP A 62 -4.88 -19.55 6.21
N LYS A 63 -5.80 -18.71 6.71
CA LYS A 63 -7.25 -19.02 6.73
C LYS A 63 -7.84 -19.17 5.33
N LEU A 64 -7.38 -18.35 4.38
CA LEU A 64 -7.83 -18.43 2.98
C LEU A 64 -7.31 -19.71 2.31
N ALA A 65 -6.07 -20.12 2.61
CA ALA A 65 -5.50 -21.35 2.10
C ALA A 65 -6.29 -22.59 2.54
N SER A 66 -6.75 -22.63 3.80
CA SER A 66 -7.61 -23.71 4.30
C SER A 66 -8.99 -23.79 3.63
N ILE A 67 -9.54 -22.66 3.15
CA ILE A 67 -10.82 -22.63 2.43
C ILE A 67 -10.64 -23.05 0.96
N LEU A 68 -9.54 -22.61 0.33
CA LEU A 68 -9.27 -22.84 -1.09
C LEU A 68 -8.68 -24.22 -1.38
N GLY A 69 -8.26 -24.97 -0.35
CA GLY A 69 -7.63 -26.29 -0.50
C GLY A 69 -6.30 -26.23 -1.24
N ALA A 70 -5.68 -25.05 -1.30
CA ALA A 70 -4.41 -24.83 -1.97
C ALA A 70 -3.27 -24.95 -0.96
N GLU A 71 -2.42 -25.97 -1.11
CA GLU A 71 -1.18 -26.05 -0.35
C GLU A 71 -0.24 -24.94 -0.79
N ARG A 72 0.42 -24.32 0.20
CA ARG A 72 1.31 -23.20 -0.04
C ARG A 72 2.62 -23.73 -0.60
N GLU A 73 2.74 -23.79 -1.92
CA GLU A 73 4.01 -24.08 -2.57
C GLU A 73 5.07 -23.06 -2.12
N GLU A 74 6.23 -23.55 -1.72
CA GLU A 74 7.35 -22.68 -1.39
C GLU A 74 7.69 -21.84 -2.63
N LYS A 75 7.65 -20.52 -2.48
CA LYS A 75 8.01 -19.61 -3.58
C LYS A 75 9.40 -20.01 -4.10
N PRO A 76 9.55 -20.33 -5.40
CA PRO A 76 10.83 -20.71 -5.95
C PRO A 76 11.82 -19.57 -5.74
N LYS A 77 12.88 -19.85 -4.98
CA LYS A 77 13.96 -18.89 -4.73
C LYS A 77 14.85 -18.85 -5.96
N ILE A 78 14.53 -17.97 -6.91
CA ILE A 78 15.36 -17.70 -8.08
C ILE A 78 16.68 -17.08 -7.57
N LYS A 79 17.76 -17.86 -7.61
CA LYS A 79 19.11 -17.38 -7.28
C LYS A 79 19.75 -16.83 -8.55
N ALA A 80 19.69 -15.52 -8.73
CA ALA A 80 20.44 -14.86 -9.80
C ALA A 80 21.96 -15.04 -9.61
N LYS A 81 22.68 -15.32 -10.71
CA LYS A 81 24.14 -15.44 -10.72
C LYS A 81 24.77 -14.08 -10.41
N GLY A 82 26.02 -14.08 -9.92
CA GLY A 82 26.71 -12.85 -9.49
C GLY A 82 26.80 -11.76 -10.57
N SER A 83 26.93 -12.16 -11.84
CA SER A 83 26.99 -11.25 -13.00
C SER A 83 25.64 -10.67 -13.41
N GLU A 84 24.52 -11.29 -13.01
CA GLU A 84 23.16 -10.86 -13.36
C GLU A 84 22.65 -9.70 -12.46
N LYS A 85 23.53 -9.15 -11.62
CA LYS A 85 23.24 -8.05 -10.69
C LYS A 85 24.13 -6.83 -10.91
N ASN A 86 24.79 -6.75 -12.07
CA ASN A 86 25.76 -5.69 -12.38
C ASN A 86 25.11 -4.48 -13.07
N PHE A 87 24.01 -4.00 -12.50
CA PHE A 87 23.27 -2.88 -13.07
C PHE A 87 23.89 -1.54 -12.72
N CYS A 88 23.87 -0.59 -13.66
CA CYS A 88 24.33 0.78 -13.44
C CYS A 88 23.69 1.43 -12.20
N LYS A 89 22.43 1.10 -11.86
CA LYS A 89 21.75 1.55 -10.62
C LYS A 89 22.55 1.29 -9.35
N ASP A 90 23.18 0.13 -9.26
CA ASP A 90 23.92 -0.33 -8.09
C ASP A 90 25.41 0.04 -8.14
N CYS A 91 25.82 0.75 -9.21
CA CYS A 91 27.19 1.16 -9.43
C CYS A 91 27.55 2.41 -8.62
N ARG A 92 28.79 2.44 -8.10
CA ARG A 92 29.40 3.59 -7.41
C ARG A 92 29.51 4.82 -8.32
N HIS A 93 29.70 4.61 -9.62
CA HIS A 93 29.94 5.69 -10.58
C HIS A 93 28.66 6.30 -11.17
N LEU A 94 27.48 5.80 -10.80
CA LEU A 94 26.21 6.36 -11.26
C LEU A 94 25.88 7.65 -10.49
N ILE A 95 25.79 8.75 -11.24
CA ILE A 95 25.27 10.02 -10.75
C ILE A 95 23.78 10.04 -11.03
N ILE A 96 22.99 10.10 -9.95
CA ILE A 96 21.54 10.21 -10.02
C ILE A 96 21.21 11.70 -10.10
N HIS A 97 20.78 12.16 -11.28
CA HIS A 97 20.25 13.51 -11.46
C HIS A 97 18.76 13.42 -11.79
N PRO A 98 17.92 14.39 -11.37
CA PRO A 98 16.46 14.31 -11.57
C PRO A 98 16.01 14.15 -13.02
N PHE A 99 16.82 14.63 -13.97
CA PHE A 99 16.48 14.63 -15.40
C PHE A 99 17.25 13.60 -16.22
N LEU A 100 18.42 13.14 -15.75
CA LEU A 100 19.28 12.25 -16.52
C LEU A 100 20.16 11.40 -15.59
N TYR A 101 20.48 10.20 -16.04
CA TYR A 101 21.40 9.32 -15.35
C TYR A 101 22.72 9.35 -16.10
N ARG A 102 23.81 9.67 -15.40
CA ARG A 102 25.14 9.80 -16.02
C ARG A 102 26.16 8.93 -15.32
N CYS A 103 27.02 8.29 -16.10
CA CYS A 103 28.16 7.57 -15.56
C CYS A 103 29.36 8.53 -15.42
N SER A 104 29.84 8.71 -14.19
CA SER A 104 31.02 9.55 -13.91
C SER A 104 32.31 9.01 -14.52
N LYS A 105 32.42 7.68 -14.73
CA LYS A 105 33.64 7.04 -15.27
C LYS A 105 33.78 7.24 -16.78
N HIS A 106 32.68 7.13 -17.51
CA HIS A 106 32.67 7.19 -18.98
C HIS A 106 32.12 8.52 -19.52
N ASN A 107 31.68 9.43 -18.65
CA ASN A 107 31.11 10.74 -18.99
C ASN A 107 29.98 10.69 -20.04
N LYS A 108 29.20 9.60 -20.02
CA LYS A 108 28.06 9.38 -20.91
C LYS A 108 26.76 9.21 -20.12
N ASP A 109 25.66 9.51 -20.79
CA ASP A 109 24.34 9.21 -20.26
C ASP A 109 24.09 7.69 -20.35
N VAL A 110 23.50 7.13 -19.30
CA VAL A 110 23.29 5.68 -19.13
C VAL A 110 21.91 5.43 -18.57
N ASN A 111 21.32 4.26 -18.84
CA ASN A 111 20.12 3.82 -18.15
C ASN A 111 20.47 3.07 -16.86
N PRO A 112 19.64 3.15 -15.80
CA PRO A 112 19.88 2.41 -14.56
C PRO A 112 19.95 0.88 -14.72
N MET A 113 19.35 0.34 -15.77
CA MET A 113 19.33 -1.10 -16.08
C MET A 113 20.42 -1.53 -17.06
N ASP A 114 21.32 -0.62 -17.47
CA ASP A 114 22.43 -0.99 -18.35
C ASP A 114 23.48 -1.80 -17.57
N ASP A 115 24.01 -2.83 -18.20
CA ASP A 115 25.15 -3.62 -17.70
C ASP A 115 26.47 -3.05 -18.21
N CYS A 116 27.51 -3.10 -17.38
CA CYS A 116 28.84 -2.56 -17.71
C CYS A 116 29.97 -3.46 -17.16
N PRO A 117 31.05 -3.72 -17.93
CA PRO A 117 32.19 -4.49 -17.45
C PRO A 117 32.98 -3.77 -16.35
N ASP A 118 32.91 -2.44 -16.31
CA ASP A 118 33.56 -1.58 -15.33
C ASP A 118 32.74 -1.38 -14.04
N PHE A 119 31.78 -2.27 -13.77
CA PHE A 119 30.89 -2.18 -12.62
C PHE A 119 31.65 -2.29 -11.30
N VAL A 120 31.47 -1.28 -10.44
CA VAL A 120 31.96 -1.28 -9.06
C VAL A 120 30.75 -1.04 -8.16
N ARG A 121 30.48 -1.98 -7.25
CA ARG A 121 29.31 -1.89 -6.36
C ARG A 121 29.40 -0.66 -5.46
N ARG A 122 28.28 0.04 -5.29
CA ARG A 122 28.18 1.14 -4.32
C ARG A 122 28.38 0.59 -2.90
N PRO A 123 29.22 1.22 -2.07
CA PRO A 123 29.35 0.82 -0.67
C PRO A 123 27.99 0.94 0.01
N THR A 124 27.62 -0.07 0.79
CA THR A 124 26.41 0.02 1.62
C THR A 124 26.74 0.81 2.89
N GLU A 125 25.79 1.52 3.47
CA GLU A 125 25.98 2.38 4.65
C GLU A 125 26.61 1.65 5.87
N ALA A 126 26.62 0.31 5.87
CA ALA A 126 27.29 -0.52 6.87
C ALA A 126 28.84 -0.56 6.73
N GLU A 127 29.38 -0.24 5.56
CA GLU A 127 30.81 -0.36 5.24
C GLU A 127 31.57 0.98 5.30
N GLU A 128 30.87 2.11 5.28
CA GLU A 128 31.48 3.46 5.35
C GLU A 128 31.84 3.95 6.77
N LYS A 129 31.45 3.20 7.82
CA LYS A 129 31.71 3.55 9.23
C LYS A 129 32.92 2.83 9.86
N LYS A 130 33.80 2.24 9.06
CA LYS A 130 34.99 1.53 9.52
C LYS A 130 36.26 2.24 9.05
#